data_AF-A0A850LWY3-F1
#
_entry.id   AF-A0A850LWY3-F1
#
_cell.length_a   1.000
_cell.length_b   1.000
_cell.length_c   1.000
_cell.angle_alpha   90.00
_cell.angle_beta   90.00
_cell.angle_gamma   90.00
#
_symmetry.space_group_name_H-M   'P 1'
#
loop_
_entity.id
_entity.type
_entity.pdbx_description
1 polymer ?
#
loop_
_entity_poly.entity_id
_entity_poly.type
_entity_poly.pdbx_seq_one_letter_code
_entity_poly.pdbx_strand_id
1 'polypeptide(L)'
;VQALRNEYVSGRRLFLRVLPKIIKGDTDKFTSTLINEGFKWRSKVIVDRTLLVDLSPSIENLRKGLNRKWRNHLSCAEKNDLEILEGNSTELYDMFISIYREMHKRKKFVTHTGIYEHRLIQKDLPDDFKMKIMVCKSNGKLCSSCICSAMGDTGYLVLGATSNFGRTINASYAVNWKILEWLRKGNYRWLDLCGINPIKNPGVYSFKVGFTGRNGKDVQYLGQFDAVENLISFLFVKCIVLMRLSYRKTKEKLSEILYSNIKDIRNFRSISKLL
;
A
#
# COMPACT_ATOMS: atom_id res chain seq x y z
N VAL A 1 20.00 -12.22 11.35
CA VAL A 1 20.63 -11.18 10.49
C VAL A 1 22.11 -11.44 10.24
N GLN A 2 22.87 -11.91 11.23
CA GLN A 2 24.26 -12.37 11.05
C GLN A 2 24.43 -13.38 9.91
N ALA A 3 23.63 -14.44 9.89
CA ALA A 3 23.68 -15.45 8.82
C ALA A 3 23.50 -14.85 7.41
N LEU A 4 22.58 -13.89 7.25
CA LEU A 4 22.39 -13.19 5.97
C LEU A 4 23.64 -12.39 5.58
N ARG A 5 24.28 -11.73 6.54
CA ARG A 5 25.51 -10.99 6.28
C ARG A 5 26.66 -11.94 5.90
N ASN A 6 26.87 -13.01 6.66
CA ASN A 6 27.94 -13.97 6.39
C ASN A 6 27.80 -14.58 5.00
N GLU A 7 26.58 -14.99 4.63
CA GLU A 7 26.31 -15.56 3.31
C GLU A 7 26.47 -14.52 2.19
N TYR A 8 25.72 -13.42 2.25
CA TYR A 8 25.62 -12.49 1.12
C TYR A 8 26.77 -11.51 1.05
N VAL A 9 27.24 -10.99 2.18
CA VAL A 9 28.27 -9.95 2.22
C VAL A 9 29.67 -10.55 2.23
N SER A 10 29.95 -11.47 3.15
CA SER A 10 31.31 -12.01 3.32
C SER A 10 31.59 -13.15 2.33
N GLY A 11 30.69 -14.13 2.22
CA GLY A 11 30.84 -15.27 1.30
C GLY A 11 30.71 -14.86 -0.16
N ARG A 12 29.55 -14.30 -0.53
CA ARG A 12 29.24 -13.93 -1.93
C ARG A 12 29.74 -12.57 -2.38
N ARG A 13 30.33 -11.76 -1.48
CA ARG A 13 30.84 -10.40 -1.78
C ARG A 13 29.78 -9.43 -2.30
N LEU A 14 28.50 -9.63 -1.99
CA LEU A 14 27.38 -8.80 -2.43
C LEU A 14 27.07 -7.64 -1.47
N PHE A 15 26.29 -6.68 -1.98
CA PHE A 15 25.68 -5.64 -1.16
C PHE A 15 24.38 -6.16 -0.56
N LEU A 16 24.23 -6.11 0.77
CA LEU A 16 23.00 -6.51 1.45
C LEU A 16 22.28 -5.28 2.00
N ARG A 17 20.99 -5.15 1.67
CA ARG A 17 20.08 -4.12 2.21
C ARG A 17 18.95 -4.75 2.97
N VAL A 18 18.72 -4.27 4.19
CA VAL A 18 17.59 -4.67 5.03
C VAL A 18 16.69 -3.45 5.25
N LEU A 19 15.39 -3.63 5.01
CA LEU A 19 14.33 -2.63 5.20
C LEU A 19 13.34 -3.16 6.24
N PRO A 20 13.65 -3.09 7.53
CA PRO A 20 12.75 -3.59 8.57
C PRO A 20 11.42 -2.84 8.56
N LYS A 21 10.31 -3.58 8.62
CA LYS A 21 8.96 -3.03 8.81
C LYS A 21 8.69 -2.72 10.29
N ILE A 22 9.59 -1.96 10.89
CA ILE A 22 9.55 -1.56 12.30
C ILE A 22 9.31 -0.05 12.37
N ILE A 23 8.45 0.38 13.30
CA ILE A 23 8.14 1.80 13.51
C ILE A 23 9.25 2.49 14.30
N LYS A 24 9.69 3.65 13.81
CA LYS A 24 10.72 4.50 14.44
C LYS A 24 10.25 4.96 15.83
N GLY A 25 11.01 4.59 16.88
CA GLY A 25 10.71 4.94 18.28
C GLY A 25 10.68 3.75 19.24
N ASP A 26 10.49 2.53 18.73
CA ASP A 26 10.48 1.27 19.52
C ASP A 26 11.67 0.37 19.13
N THR A 27 12.87 0.97 19.01
CA THR A 27 13.88 0.47 18.05
C THR A 27 15.29 0.28 18.58
N ASP A 28 15.56 0.60 19.84
CA ASP A 28 16.94 0.64 20.34
C ASP A 28 17.59 -0.75 20.33
N LYS A 29 16.83 -1.79 20.69
CA LYS A 29 17.32 -3.18 20.65
C LYS A 29 17.55 -3.69 19.23
N PHE A 30 16.64 -3.39 18.30
CA PHE A 30 16.76 -3.88 16.91
C PHE A 30 17.88 -3.15 16.15
N THR A 31 17.96 -1.83 16.33
CA THR A 31 18.98 -0.98 15.71
C THR A 31 20.36 -1.35 16.22
N SER A 32 20.53 -1.51 17.54
CA SER A 32 21.81 -1.93 18.13
C SER A 32 22.22 -3.32 17.65
N THR A 33 21.29 -4.27 17.57
CA THR A 33 21.57 -5.61 17.01
C THR A 33 22.11 -5.54 15.59
N LEU A 34 21.47 -4.78 14.69
CA LEU A 34 21.95 -4.64 13.31
C LEU A 34 23.32 -3.94 13.23
N ILE A 35 23.54 -2.91 14.04
CA ILE A 35 24.81 -2.17 14.08
C ILE A 35 25.95 -3.07 14.59
N ASN A 36 25.71 -3.83 15.66
CA ASN A 36 26.69 -4.76 16.22
C ASN A 36 27.07 -5.86 15.21
N GLU A 37 26.11 -6.28 14.38
CA GLU A 37 26.36 -7.20 13.26
C GLU A 37 26.99 -6.50 12.04
N GLY A 38 27.44 -5.25 12.15
CA GLY A 38 28.17 -4.54 11.10
C GLY A 38 27.31 -3.92 9.99
N PHE A 39 26.00 -3.77 10.19
CA PHE A 39 25.15 -2.99 9.29
C PHE A 39 25.26 -1.49 9.58
N LYS A 40 25.27 -0.68 8.52
CA LYS A 40 25.23 0.78 8.61
C LYS A 40 23.80 1.28 8.45
N TRP A 41 23.26 1.92 9.48
CA TRP A 41 21.96 2.59 9.39
C TRP A 41 22.04 3.82 8.47
N ARG A 42 21.07 3.94 7.55
CA ARG A 42 20.99 5.02 6.56
C ARG A 42 19.87 6.00 6.93
N SER A 43 20.00 6.63 8.09
CA SER A 43 18.98 7.52 8.68
C SER A 43 18.60 8.73 7.81
N LYS A 44 19.46 9.14 6.87
CA LYS A 44 19.23 10.25 5.94
C LYS A 44 18.44 9.87 4.68
N VAL A 45 18.14 8.59 4.47
CA VAL A 45 17.29 8.14 3.35
C VAL A 45 15.84 8.48 3.69
N ILE A 46 15.08 9.01 2.73
CA ILE A 46 13.64 9.26 2.91
C ILE A 46 12.97 7.92 3.25
N VAL A 47 12.38 7.86 4.43
CA VAL A 47 11.65 6.69 4.93
C VAL A 47 10.17 6.82 4.60
N ASP A 48 9.57 5.70 4.23
CA ASP A 48 8.13 5.65 4.00
C ASP A 48 7.38 5.92 5.32
N ARG A 49 6.33 6.74 5.21
CA ARG A 49 5.34 6.95 6.27
C ARG A 49 4.16 6.02 6.06
N THR A 50 3.54 5.60 7.14
CA THR A 50 2.29 4.84 7.13
C THR A 50 1.33 5.32 8.21
N LEU A 51 0.07 4.87 8.13
CA LEU A 51 -0.93 5.01 9.19
C LEU A 51 -1.15 3.63 9.81
N LEU A 52 -0.92 3.54 11.12
CA LEU A 52 -1.08 2.31 11.88
C LEU A 52 -2.31 2.43 12.78
N VAL A 53 -3.27 1.51 12.64
CA VAL A 53 -4.49 1.45 13.44
C VAL A 53 -4.34 0.39 14.52
N ASP A 54 -4.59 0.75 15.77
CA ASP A 54 -4.69 -0.19 16.89
C ASP A 54 -6.05 -0.89 16.85
N LEU A 55 -6.04 -2.21 16.73
CA LEU A 55 -7.23 -3.06 16.69
C LEU A 55 -7.62 -3.61 18.07
N SER A 56 -6.87 -3.31 19.14
CA SER A 56 -7.18 -3.79 20.49
C SER A 56 -8.61 -3.44 20.96
N PRO A 57 -9.17 -2.24 20.67
CA PRO A 57 -10.53 -1.89 21.09
C PRO A 57 -11.61 -2.81 20.50
N SER A 58 -12.81 -2.79 21.09
CA SER A 58 -13.98 -3.49 20.54
C SER A 58 -14.37 -2.91 19.17
N ILE A 59 -15.11 -3.67 18.36
CA ILE A 59 -15.52 -3.24 17.02
C ILE A 59 -16.39 -1.97 17.07
N GLU A 60 -17.22 -1.81 18.11
CA GLU A 60 -18.04 -0.62 18.36
C GLU A 60 -17.17 0.59 18.67
N ASN A 61 -16.12 0.40 19.49
CA ASN A 61 -15.18 1.47 19.84
C ASN A 61 -14.31 1.87 18.64
N LEU A 62 -13.87 0.88 17.84
CA LEU A 62 -13.20 1.12 16.56
C LEU A 62 -14.08 1.98 15.65
N ARG A 63 -15.36 1.61 15.52
CA ARG A 63 -16.33 2.33 14.70
C ARG A 63 -16.61 3.76 15.21
N LYS A 64 -16.74 3.94 16.51
CA LYS A 64 -16.90 5.27 17.15
C LYS A 64 -15.66 6.15 16.94
N GLY A 65 -14.49 5.54 16.88
CA GLY A 65 -13.22 6.24 16.69
C GLY A 65 -12.95 6.73 15.26
N LEU A 66 -13.68 6.23 14.27
CA LEU A 66 -13.63 6.73 12.88
C LEU A 66 -13.93 8.24 12.82
N ASN A 67 -13.31 8.93 11.86
CA ASN A 67 -13.70 10.30 11.56
C ASN A 67 -15.20 10.36 11.19
N ARG A 68 -15.92 11.39 11.68
CA ARG A 68 -17.37 11.56 11.46
C ARG A 68 -17.76 11.42 9.98
N LYS A 69 -17.03 12.07 9.07
CA LYS A 69 -17.35 12.00 7.62
C LYS A 69 -17.12 10.59 7.08
N TRP A 70 -16.03 9.94 7.48
CA TRP A 70 -15.73 8.56 7.08
C TRP A 70 -16.81 7.59 7.58
N ARG A 71 -17.20 7.70 8.85
CA ARG A 71 -18.29 6.92 9.45
C ARG A 71 -19.62 7.12 8.73
N ASN A 72 -19.94 8.36 8.33
CA ASN A 72 -21.15 8.64 7.56
C ASN A 72 -21.12 7.97 6.17
N HIS A 73 -19.96 7.97 5.50
CA HIS A 73 -19.80 7.26 4.23
C HIS A 73 -19.93 5.74 4.40
N LEU A 74 -19.39 5.16 5.48
CA LEU A 74 -19.59 3.74 5.81
C LEU A 74 -21.08 3.44 6.03
N SER A 75 -21.77 4.23 6.87
CA SER A 75 -23.21 4.07 7.11
C SER A 75 -24.06 4.27 5.86
N CYS A 76 -23.62 5.11 4.91
CA CYS A 76 -24.27 5.22 3.62
C CYS A 76 -24.01 3.98 2.74
N ALA A 77 -22.79 3.46 2.74
CA ALA A 77 -22.43 2.26 2.00
C ALA A 77 -23.27 1.04 2.43
N GLU A 78 -23.40 0.82 3.74
CA GLU A 78 -24.15 -0.30 4.34
C GLU A 78 -25.66 -0.28 4.07
N LYS A 79 -26.22 0.87 3.68
CA LYS A 79 -27.63 0.98 3.28
C LYS A 79 -27.88 0.52 1.84
N ASN A 80 -26.82 0.32 1.05
CA ASN A 80 -26.94 -0.21 -0.30
C ASN A 80 -26.95 -1.74 -0.24
N ASP A 81 -27.50 -2.36 -1.30
CA ASP A 81 -27.41 -3.80 -1.50
C ASP A 81 -25.99 -4.18 -1.96
N LEU A 82 -25.12 -4.46 -0.99
CA LEU A 82 -23.71 -4.82 -1.20
C LEU A 82 -23.48 -6.30 -0.88
N GLU A 83 -22.96 -7.03 -1.86
CA GLU A 83 -22.45 -8.38 -1.70
C GLU A 83 -20.92 -8.31 -1.54
N ILE A 84 -20.36 -8.82 -0.43
CA ILE A 84 -18.90 -8.89 -0.25
C ILE A 84 -18.45 -10.34 -0.36
N LEU A 85 -17.77 -10.65 -1.46
CA LEU A 85 -17.05 -11.90 -1.66
C LEU A 85 -15.71 -11.82 -0.95
N GLU A 86 -15.34 -12.87 -0.23
CA GLU A 86 -14.08 -12.94 0.50
C GLU A 86 -13.38 -14.28 0.32
N GLY A 87 -12.05 -14.26 0.26
CA GLY A 87 -11.25 -15.46 0.04
C GLY A 87 -9.81 -15.13 -0.31
N ASN A 88 -9.11 -16.07 -0.93
CA ASN A 88 -7.70 -15.92 -1.31
C ASN A 88 -7.43 -16.46 -2.74
N SER A 89 -8.48 -16.72 -3.52
CA SER A 89 -8.36 -17.37 -4.81
C SER A 89 -7.87 -16.43 -5.91
N THR A 90 -7.35 -17.00 -7.00
CA THR A 90 -6.91 -16.24 -8.17
C THR A 90 -8.06 -15.56 -8.90
N GLU A 91 -9.25 -16.11 -8.82
CA GLU A 91 -10.47 -15.57 -9.44
C GLU A 91 -10.88 -14.27 -8.76
N LEU A 92 -10.82 -14.21 -7.41
CA LEU A 92 -11.02 -12.97 -6.67
C LEU A 92 -9.95 -11.92 -7.02
N TYR A 93 -8.71 -12.36 -7.25
CA TYR A 93 -7.65 -11.47 -7.68
C TYR A 93 -7.90 -10.91 -9.09
N ASP A 94 -8.44 -11.71 -10.01
CA ASP A 94 -8.82 -11.25 -11.36
C ASP A 94 -9.95 -10.22 -11.34
N MET A 95 -10.91 -10.39 -10.43
CA MET A 95 -11.94 -9.38 -10.17
C MET A 95 -11.32 -8.07 -9.67
N PHE A 96 -10.35 -8.15 -8.75
CA PHE A 96 -9.57 -6.99 -8.31
C PHE A 96 -8.85 -6.30 -9.48
N ILE A 97 -8.16 -7.05 -10.35
CA ILE A 97 -7.46 -6.49 -11.52
C ILE A 97 -8.44 -5.74 -12.43
N SER A 98 -9.64 -6.28 -12.64
CA SER A 98 -10.68 -5.63 -13.45
C SER A 98 -11.07 -4.27 -12.88
N ILE A 99 -11.34 -4.19 -11.57
CA ILE A 99 -11.64 -2.93 -10.86
C ILE A 99 -10.45 -1.97 -10.91
N TYR A 100 -9.24 -2.48 -10.73
CA TYR A 100 -8.01 -1.70 -10.77
C TYR A 100 -7.80 -1.05 -12.14
N ARG A 101 -7.99 -1.79 -13.23
CA ARG A 101 -7.85 -1.27 -14.60
C ARG A 101 -8.79 -0.08 -14.85
N GLU A 102 -10.04 -0.19 -14.42
CA GLU A 102 -11.00 0.92 -14.51
C GLU A 102 -10.54 2.14 -13.69
N MET A 103 -10.14 1.92 -12.43
CA MET A 103 -9.62 2.98 -11.56
C MET A 103 -8.38 3.65 -12.17
N HIS A 104 -7.46 2.86 -12.70
CA HIS A 104 -6.21 3.32 -13.30
C HIS A 104 -6.49 4.14 -14.56
N LYS A 105 -7.38 3.69 -15.45
CA LYS A 105 -7.81 4.44 -16.64
C LYS A 105 -8.36 5.82 -16.29
N ARG A 106 -9.10 5.93 -15.18
CA ARG A 106 -9.61 7.21 -14.68
C ARG A 106 -8.55 8.08 -14.01
N LYS A 107 -7.75 7.52 -13.08
CA LYS A 107 -6.80 8.30 -12.28
C LYS A 107 -5.50 8.63 -13.02
N LYS A 108 -5.12 7.84 -14.03
CA LYS A 108 -3.94 8.03 -14.88
C LYS A 108 -2.64 8.30 -14.10
N PHE A 109 -2.47 7.65 -12.95
CA PHE A 109 -1.22 7.78 -12.18
C PHE A 109 -0.17 6.83 -12.73
N VAL A 110 1.10 7.15 -12.52
CA VAL A 110 2.18 6.21 -12.84
C VAL A 110 2.13 5.06 -11.85
N THR A 111 1.87 3.84 -12.33
CA THR A 111 1.96 2.65 -11.48
C THR A 111 3.41 2.23 -11.27
N HIS A 112 3.74 1.95 -10.01
CA HIS A 112 4.99 1.32 -9.60
C HIS A 112 4.73 -0.03 -8.91
N THR A 113 3.47 -0.46 -8.88
CA THR A 113 3.01 -1.65 -8.18
C THR A 113 2.78 -2.77 -9.19
N GLY A 114 3.50 -3.87 -9.02
CA GLY A 114 3.39 -5.04 -9.88
C GLY A 114 2.13 -5.84 -9.57
N ILE A 115 0.96 -5.35 -10.01
CA ILE A 115 -0.31 -6.02 -9.71
C ILE A 115 -0.43 -7.41 -10.35
N TYR A 116 0.25 -7.65 -11.47
CA TYR A 116 0.27 -8.95 -12.13
C TYR A 116 1.28 -9.89 -11.49
N GLU A 117 2.42 -9.36 -11.06
CA GLU A 117 3.44 -10.08 -10.29
C GLU A 117 2.89 -10.52 -8.94
N HIS A 118 2.15 -9.65 -8.25
CA HIS A 118 1.43 -10.01 -7.03
C HIS A 118 0.34 -11.07 -7.27
N ARG A 119 -0.28 -11.12 -8.46
CA ARG A 119 -1.21 -12.19 -8.82
C ARG A 119 -0.49 -13.53 -8.96
N LEU A 120 0.69 -13.54 -9.58
CA LEU A 120 1.52 -14.75 -9.67
C LEU A 120 1.96 -15.21 -8.28
N ILE A 121 2.43 -14.28 -7.45
CA ILE A 121 2.74 -14.55 -6.04
C ILE A 121 1.51 -15.14 -5.32
N GLN A 122 0.33 -14.56 -5.49
CA GLN A 122 -0.90 -15.08 -4.89
C GLN A 122 -1.22 -16.51 -5.32
N LYS A 123 -0.96 -16.85 -6.59
CA LYS A 123 -1.16 -18.20 -7.12
C LYS A 123 -0.18 -19.20 -6.50
N ASP A 124 1.09 -18.80 -6.40
CA ASP A 124 2.19 -19.71 -6.06
C ASP A 124 2.41 -19.85 -4.54
N LEU A 125 1.89 -18.91 -3.73
CA LEU A 125 1.97 -19.00 -2.27
C LEU A 125 1.15 -20.19 -1.73
N PRO A 126 1.64 -20.89 -0.69
CA PRO A 126 0.81 -21.80 0.09
C PRO A 126 -0.37 -21.06 0.72
N ASP A 127 -1.48 -21.77 0.97
CA ASP A 127 -2.73 -21.15 1.40
C ASP A 127 -2.61 -20.30 2.67
N ASP A 128 -1.79 -20.73 3.64
CA ASP A 128 -1.54 -20.02 4.89
C ASP A 128 -0.81 -18.68 4.70
N PHE A 129 -0.10 -18.50 3.60
CA PHE A 129 0.63 -17.28 3.27
C PHE A 129 -0.07 -16.40 2.25
N LYS A 130 -1.16 -16.89 1.64
CA LYS A 130 -1.92 -16.13 0.66
C LYS A 130 -2.58 -14.90 1.28
N MET A 131 -2.69 -13.83 0.50
CA MET A 131 -3.37 -12.61 0.93
C MET A 131 -4.89 -12.84 0.97
N LYS A 132 -5.57 -12.21 1.94
CA LYS A 132 -7.02 -12.10 1.98
C LYS A 132 -7.47 -11.05 0.96
N ILE A 133 -8.40 -11.44 0.10
CA ILE A 133 -8.99 -10.60 -0.94
C ILE A 133 -10.46 -10.45 -0.60
N MET A 134 -10.94 -9.20 -0.60
CA MET A 134 -12.36 -8.88 -0.48
C MET A 134 -12.81 -8.10 -1.71
N VAL A 135 -13.90 -8.52 -2.32
CA VAL A 135 -14.49 -7.91 -3.51
C VAL A 135 -15.95 -7.58 -3.22
N CYS A 136 -16.30 -6.31 -3.32
CA CYS A 136 -17.68 -5.85 -3.22
C CYS A 136 -18.33 -5.78 -4.60
N LYS A 137 -19.50 -6.39 -4.69
CA LYS A 137 -20.46 -6.30 -5.79
C LYS A 137 -21.72 -5.57 -5.34
N SER A 138 -22.42 -4.97 -6.29
CA SER A 138 -23.78 -4.47 -6.11
C SER A 138 -24.50 -4.53 -7.45
N ASN A 139 -25.73 -5.06 -7.48
CA ASN A 139 -26.49 -5.29 -8.71
C ASN A 139 -25.68 -6.03 -9.80
N GLY A 140 -24.95 -7.08 -9.39
CA GLY A 140 -24.08 -7.87 -10.28
C GLY A 140 -22.80 -7.16 -10.76
N LYS A 141 -22.57 -5.89 -10.44
CA LYS A 141 -21.41 -5.10 -10.89
C LYS A 141 -20.30 -5.08 -9.85
N LEU A 142 -19.05 -5.12 -10.31
CA LEU A 142 -17.85 -4.96 -9.47
C LEU A 142 -17.69 -3.51 -9.00
N CYS A 143 -17.68 -3.30 -7.68
CA CYS A 143 -17.70 -1.97 -7.07
C CYS A 143 -16.35 -1.57 -6.46
N SER A 144 -15.82 -2.38 -5.55
CA SER A 144 -14.55 -2.11 -4.89
C SER A 144 -13.88 -3.40 -4.47
N SER A 145 -12.56 -3.40 -4.34
CA SER A 145 -11.83 -4.52 -3.76
C SER A 145 -10.64 -4.02 -2.94
N CYS A 146 -10.28 -4.80 -1.92
CA CYS A 146 -9.06 -4.63 -1.13
C CYS A 146 -8.36 -5.98 -0.96
N ILE A 147 -7.03 -5.93 -0.90
CA ILE A 147 -6.16 -7.07 -0.67
C ILE A 147 -5.32 -6.78 0.57
N CYS A 148 -5.36 -7.68 1.53
CA CYS A 148 -4.69 -7.57 2.82
C CYS A 148 -3.81 -8.81 3.04
N SER A 149 -2.54 -8.59 3.37
CA SER A 149 -1.67 -9.65 3.89
C SER A 149 -1.69 -9.57 5.41
N ALA A 150 -1.66 -10.69 6.12
CA ALA A 150 -1.60 -10.69 7.57
C ALA A 150 -0.43 -11.58 8.02
N MET A 151 0.43 -11.03 8.88
CA MET A 151 1.66 -11.70 9.34
C MET A 151 2.03 -11.21 10.73
N GLY A 152 2.38 -12.15 11.62
CA GLY A 152 2.58 -11.84 13.03
C GLY A 152 1.31 -11.27 13.65
N ASP A 153 1.40 -10.11 14.30
CA ASP A 153 0.27 -9.40 14.91
C ASP A 153 -0.31 -8.28 14.02
N THR A 154 0.13 -8.18 12.76
CA THR A 154 -0.16 -7.03 11.90
C THR A 154 -0.77 -7.44 10.56
N GLY A 155 -1.89 -6.80 10.20
CA GLY A 155 -2.44 -6.79 8.84
C GLY A 155 -1.90 -5.63 8.01
N TYR A 156 -1.59 -5.86 6.74
CA TYR A 156 -1.08 -4.89 5.79
C TYR A 156 -2.06 -4.72 4.64
N LEU A 157 -2.65 -3.53 4.50
CA LEU A 157 -3.57 -3.22 3.40
C LEU A 157 -2.77 -2.93 2.11
N VAL A 158 -2.38 -4.00 1.42
CA VAL A 158 -1.43 -3.98 0.29
C VAL A 158 -2.01 -3.25 -0.92
N LEU A 159 -3.25 -3.59 -1.33
CA LEU A 159 -3.87 -3.05 -2.54
C LEU A 159 -5.33 -2.69 -2.30
N GLY A 160 -5.78 -1.67 -3.03
CA GLY A 160 -7.18 -1.25 -3.04
C GLY A 160 -7.56 -0.66 -4.38
N ALA A 161 -8.76 -0.96 -4.85
CA ALA A 161 -9.32 -0.42 -6.08
C ALA A 161 -10.83 -0.17 -5.93
N THR A 162 -11.32 0.85 -6.63
CA THR A 162 -12.74 1.22 -6.66
C THR A 162 -13.13 1.67 -8.06
N SER A 163 -14.17 1.04 -8.60
CA SER A 163 -14.77 1.39 -9.88
C SER A 163 -15.50 2.73 -9.81
N ASN A 164 -15.97 3.23 -10.94
CA ASN A 164 -16.76 4.46 -10.98
C ASN A 164 -18.10 4.27 -10.27
N PHE A 165 -18.77 3.14 -10.50
CA PHE A 165 -20.00 2.80 -9.79
C PHE A 165 -19.75 2.60 -8.29
N GLY A 166 -18.67 1.90 -7.90
CA GLY A 166 -18.34 1.74 -6.49
C GLY A 166 -18.12 3.05 -5.74
N ARG A 167 -17.68 4.12 -6.43
CA ARG A 167 -17.56 5.47 -5.82
C ARG A 167 -18.90 6.12 -5.54
N THR A 168 -19.93 5.91 -6.37
CA THR A 168 -21.24 6.53 -6.17
C THR A 168 -21.97 5.94 -4.95
N ILE A 169 -21.66 4.70 -4.61
CA ILE A 169 -22.27 3.97 -3.48
C ILE A 169 -21.33 3.80 -2.28
N ASN A 170 -20.20 4.51 -2.24
CA ASN A 170 -19.21 4.42 -1.15
C ASN A 170 -18.68 3.00 -0.86
N ALA A 171 -18.63 2.11 -1.85
CA ALA A 171 -18.28 0.69 -1.67
C ALA A 171 -16.90 0.46 -1.02
N SER A 172 -15.94 1.36 -1.25
CA SER A 172 -14.61 1.26 -0.64
C SER A 172 -14.64 1.34 0.89
N TYR A 173 -15.60 2.09 1.46
CA TYR A 173 -15.73 2.22 2.90
C TYR A 173 -16.17 0.89 3.52
N ALA A 174 -17.17 0.23 2.93
CA ALA A 174 -17.65 -1.07 3.36
C ALA A 174 -16.54 -2.15 3.27
N VAL A 175 -15.82 -2.23 2.14
CA VAL A 175 -14.76 -3.23 1.96
C VAL A 175 -13.59 -3.02 2.94
N ASN A 176 -13.15 -1.78 3.16
CA ASN A 176 -12.08 -1.50 4.12
C ASN A 176 -12.51 -1.79 5.56
N TRP A 177 -13.76 -1.48 5.91
CA TRP A 177 -14.33 -1.84 7.20
C TRP A 177 -14.36 -3.36 7.39
N LYS A 178 -14.73 -4.11 6.34
CA LYS A 178 -14.77 -5.58 6.40
C LYS A 178 -13.39 -6.21 6.60
N ILE A 179 -12.33 -5.64 6.02
CA ILE A 179 -10.94 -6.05 6.29
C ILE A 179 -10.58 -5.84 7.76
N LEU A 180 -10.96 -4.70 8.34
CA LEU A 180 -10.72 -4.42 9.75
C LEU A 180 -11.48 -5.40 10.67
N GLU A 181 -12.75 -5.70 10.37
CA GLU A 181 -13.54 -6.72 11.08
C GLU A 181 -12.85 -8.10 11.03
N TRP A 182 -12.38 -8.51 9.85
CA TRP A 182 -11.67 -9.77 9.66
C TRP A 182 -10.39 -9.84 10.48
N LEU A 183 -9.56 -8.78 10.46
CA LEU A 183 -8.35 -8.71 11.29
C LEU A 183 -8.68 -8.75 12.78
N ARG A 184 -9.73 -8.02 13.21
CA ARG A 184 -10.13 -8.01 14.62
C ARG A 184 -10.59 -9.38 15.09
N LYS A 185 -11.35 -10.10 14.26
CA LYS A 185 -11.79 -11.48 14.51
C LYS A 185 -10.60 -12.45 14.55
N GLY A 186 -9.57 -12.19 13.77
CA GLY A 186 -8.32 -12.95 13.77
C GLY A 186 -7.34 -12.59 14.88
N ASN A 187 -7.73 -11.76 15.86
CA ASN A 187 -6.89 -11.30 16.97
C ASN A 187 -5.58 -10.58 16.55
N TYR A 188 -5.56 -9.98 15.37
CA TYR A 188 -4.46 -9.09 14.98
C TYR A 188 -4.52 -7.81 15.81
N ARG A 189 -3.34 -7.32 16.23
CA ARG A 189 -3.19 -6.10 17.02
C ARG A 189 -3.19 -4.86 16.16
N TRP A 190 -2.60 -4.92 14.98
CA TRP A 190 -2.39 -3.74 14.15
C TRP A 190 -2.95 -3.91 12.73
N LEU A 191 -3.44 -2.81 12.18
CA LEU A 191 -3.67 -2.65 10.74
C LEU A 191 -2.79 -1.53 10.20
N ASP A 192 -1.83 -1.88 9.36
CA ASP A 192 -0.96 -0.97 8.63
C ASP A 192 -1.61 -0.63 7.28
N LEU A 193 -2.03 0.62 7.12
CA LEU A 193 -2.66 1.10 5.89
C LEU A 193 -1.67 1.30 4.74
N CYS A 194 -0.40 0.99 4.96
CA CYS A 194 0.72 1.16 4.04
C CYS A 194 0.91 2.61 3.57
N GLY A 195 1.96 2.83 2.76
CA GLY A 195 2.49 4.13 2.32
C GLY A 195 1.48 5.28 2.19
N ILE A 196 1.80 6.40 2.83
CA ILE A 196 1.07 7.67 2.71
C ILE A 196 1.95 8.75 2.09
N ASN A 197 1.32 9.60 1.27
CA ASN A 197 1.95 10.78 0.71
C ASN A 197 0.92 11.92 0.62
N PRO A 198 0.89 12.85 1.59
CA PRO A 198 -0.12 13.92 1.64
C PRO A 198 0.02 14.92 0.48
N ILE A 199 1.21 15.06 -0.11
CA ILE A 199 1.48 16.02 -1.19
C ILE A 199 1.11 15.41 -2.54
N LYS A 200 1.65 14.23 -2.88
CA LYS A 200 1.42 13.58 -4.19
C LYS A 200 0.05 12.91 -4.29
N ASN A 201 -0.57 12.52 -3.17
CA ASN A 201 -1.85 11.81 -3.18
C ASN A 201 -2.77 12.22 -2.01
N PRO A 202 -3.17 13.50 -1.92
CA PRO A 202 -3.94 14.04 -0.81
C PRO A 202 -5.29 13.33 -0.63
N GLY A 203 -5.95 12.90 -1.71
CA GLY A 203 -7.22 12.20 -1.64
C GLY A 203 -7.12 10.83 -0.96
N VAL A 204 -6.08 10.04 -1.27
CA VAL A 204 -5.83 8.76 -0.59
C VAL A 204 -5.38 8.99 0.85
N TYR A 205 -4.56 10.00 1.10
CA TYR A 205 -4.18 10.38 2.46
C TYR A 205 -5.41 10.70 3.32
N SER A 206 -6.30 11.61 2.87
CA SER A 206 -7.52 11.98 3.58
C SER A 206 -8.46 10.80 3.82
N PHE A 207 -8.57 9.88 2.85
CA PHE A 207 -9.33 8.64 3.02
C PHE A 207 -8.76 7.79 4.16
N LYS A 208 -7.44 7.54 4.16
CA LYS A 208 -6.77 6.71 5.18
C LYS A 208 -6.77 7.37 6.56
N VAL A 209 -6.55 8.68 6.65
CA VAL A 209 -6.66 9.43 7.92
C VAL A 209 -8.07 9.35 8.48
N GLY A 210 -9.10 9.50 7.63
CA GLY A 210 -10.49 9.34 8.04
C GLY A 210 -10.80 7.95 8.60
N PHE A 211 -10.22 6.91 7.99
CA PHE A 211 -10.36 5.52 8.42
C PHE A 211 -9.60 5.23 9.73
N THR A 212 -8.42 5.82 9.88
CA THR A 212 -7.61 5.70 11.09
C THR A 212 -8.32 6.35 12.29
N GLY A 213 -8.91 7.53 12.07
CA GLY A 213 -9.62 8.27 13.10
C GLY A 213 -8.74 8.50 14.33
N ARG A 214 -9.31 8.36 15.53
CA ARG A 214 -8.56 8.46 16.80
C ARG A 214 -7.85 7.16 17.21
N ASN A 215 -8.04 6.08 16.47
CA ASN A 215 -7.54 4.74 16.83
C ASN A 215 -6.17 4.45 16.21
N GLY A 216 -5.52 5.42 15.59
CA GLY A 216 -4.23 5.16 14.98
C GLY A 216 -3.36 6.39 14.85
N LYS A 217 -2.17 6.15 14.32
CA LYS A 217 -1.05 7.06 14.35
C LYS A 217 -0.36 7.13 13.00
N ASP A 218 0.07 8.34 12.65
CA ASP A 218 0.96 8.59 11.53
C ASP A 218 2.40 8.34 11.99
N VAL A 219 3.05 7.37 11.36
CA VAL A 219 4.34 6.84 11.80
C VAL A 219 5.30 6.66 10.64
N GLN A 220 6.59 6.69 10.96
CA GLN A 220 7.67 6.41 10.02
C GLN A 220 8.25 5.03 10.30
N TYR A 221 8.59 4.28 9.26
CA TYR A 221 9.43 3.10 9.44
C TYR A 221 10.87 3.50 9.81
N LEU A 222 11.58 2.58 10.47
CA LEU A 222 12.97 2.74 10.89
C LEU A 222 13.93 2.99 9.71
N GLY A 223 13.56 2.53 8.51
CA GLY A 223 14.27 2.83 7.28
C GLY A 223 15.21 1.74 6.85
N GLN A 224 16.43 2.11 6.46
CA GLN A 224 17.32 1.26 5.69
C GLN A 224 18.63 0.97 6.42
N PHE A 225 19.07 -0.29 6.36
CA PHE A 225 20.35 -0.75 6.87
C PHE A 225 21.11 -1.45 5.75
N ASP A 226 22.37 -1.06 5.54
CA ASP A 226 23.20 -1.59 4.47
C ASP A 226 24.45 -2.27 5.05
N ALA A 227 24.83 -3.43 4.52
CA ALA A 227 26.10 -4.10 4.81
C ALA A 227 26.82 -4.44 3.50
N VAL A 228 28.10 -4.12 3.43
CA VAL A 228 28.94 -4.35 2.26
C VAL A 228 30.42 -4.33 2.65
N GLU A 229 31.19 -5.29 2.16
CA GLU A 229 32.65 -5.38 2.33
C GLU A 229 33.40 -5.18 1.01
N ASN A 230 32.74 -5.41 -0.14
CA ASN A 230 33.35 -5.30 -1.47
C ASN A 230 33.06 -3.95 -2.14
N LEU A 231 34.11 -3.26 -2.59
CA LEU A 231 34.02 -1.93 -3.20
C LEU A 231 33.30 -1.94 -4.56
N ILE A 232 33.50 -2.97 -5.37
CA ILE A 232 32.87 -3.09 -6.69
C ILE A 232 31.35 -3.21 -6.52
N SER A 233 30.89 -4.11 -5.65
CA SER A 233 29.47 -4.28 -5.31
C SER A 233 28.85 -2.98 -4.78
N PHE A 234 29.59 -2.25 -3.93
CA PHE A 234 29.15 -0.94 -3.44
C PHE A 234 28.98 0.10 -4.55
N LEU A 235 29.99 0.25 -5.42
CA LEU A 235 29.96 1.20 -6.54
C LEU A 235 28.84 0.85 -7.52
N PHE A 236 28.69 -0.43 -7.85
CA PHE A 236 27.66 -0.92 -8.75
C PHE A 236 26.25 -0.60 -8.24
N VAL A 237 25.94 -0.92 -6.97
CA VAL A 237 24.64 -0.60 -6.38
C VAL A 237 24.42 0.92 -6.30
N LYS A 238 25.44 1.71 -5.97
CA LYS A 238 25.33 3.17 -6.00
C LYS A 238 24.97 3.69 -7.38
N CYS A 239 25.67 3.23 -8.43
CA CYS A 239 25.38 3.60 -9.81
C CYS A 239 23.94 3.23 -10.20
N ILE A 240 23.50 2.00 -9.89
CA ILE A 240 22.12 1.56 -10.16
C ILE A 240 21.10 2.42 -9.43
N VAL A 241 21.32 2.75 -8.15
CA VAL A 241 20.39 3.59 -7.39
C VAL A 241 20.30 4.99 -8.02
N LEU A 242 21.43 5.59 -8.41
CA LEU A 242 21.46 6.89 -9.08
C LEU A 242 20.73 6.83 -10.43
N MET A 243 21.03 5.84 -11.26
CA MET A 243 20.34 5.62 -12.54
C MET A 243 18.83 5.43 -12.36
N ARG A 244 18.42 4.64 -11.36
CA ARG A 244 17.00 4.41 -11.04
C ARG A 244 16.29 5.69 -10.59
N LEU A 245 16.95 6.53 -9.78
CA LEU A 245 16.40 7.81 -9.34
C LEU A 245 16.26 8.78 -10.52
N SER A 246 17.27 8.86 -11.38
CA SER A 246 17.21 9.64 -12.61
C SER A 246 16.10 9.16 -13.54
N TYR A 247 16.01 7.85 -13.79
CA TYR A 247 14.95 7.26 -14.60
C TYR A 247 13.55 7.55 -14.04
N ARG A 248 13.36 7.40 -12.73
CA ARG A 248 12.07 7.72 -12.07
C ARG A 248 11.71 9.19 -12.27
N LYS A 249 12.65 10.11 -12.06
CA LYS A 249 12.44 11.55 -12.24
C LYS A 249 12.09 11.89 -13.69
N THR A 250 12.78 11.28 -14.66
CA THR A 250 12.48 11.47 -16.09
C THR A 250 11.12 10.90 -16.46
N LYS A 251 10.78 9.70 -15.98
CA LYS A 251 9.47 9.08 -16.22
C LYS A 251 8.32 9.90 -15.62
N GLU A 252 8.48 10.41 -14.41
CA GLU A 252 7.51 11.31 -13.78
C GLU A 252 7.30 12.57 -14.64
N LYS A 253 8.37 13.26 -15.04
CA LYS A 253 8.30 14.45 -15.92
C LYS A 253 7.63 14.16 -17.28
N LEU A 254 8.02 13.07 -17.94
CA LEU A 254 7.41 12.66 -19.22
C LEU A 254 5.92 12.37 -19.05
N SER A 255 5.53 11.73 -17.95
CA SER A 255 4.12 11.49 -17.67
C SER A 255 3.35 12.80 -17.45
N GLU A 256 3.92 13.77 -16.72
CA GLU A 256 3.32 15.09 -16.52
C GLU A 256 3.10 15.81 -17.87
N ILE A 257 4.10 15.80 -18.76
CA ILE A 257 4.02 16.40 -20.10
C ILE A 257 2.96 15.71 -20.97
N LEU A 258 2.95 14.37 -20.98
CA LEU A 258 1.95 13.62 -21.74
C LEU A 258 0.53 13.89 -21.23
N TYR A 259 0.36 14.04 -19.91
CA TYR A 259 -0.94 14.31 -19.31
C TYR A 259 -1.39 15.77 -19.44
N SER A 260 -0.48 16.76 -19.46
CA SER A 260 -0.81 18.15 -19.76
C SER A 260 -1.27 18.29 -21.22
N ASN A 261 -0.51 17.74 -22.17
CA ASN A 261 -0.84 17.84 -23.60
C ASN A 261 -2.18 17.17 -23.95
N ILE A 262 -2.54 16.06 -23.28
CA ILE A 262 -3.86 15.42 -23.45
C ILE A 262 -5.00 16.26 -22.85
N LYS A 263 -4.75 17.00 -21.77
CA LYS A 263 -5.72 17.95 -21.19
C LYS A 263 -5.97 19.12 -22.15
N ASP A 264 -4.92 19.67 -22.74
CA ASP A 264 -5.01 20.80 -23.65
C ASP A 264 -5.75 20.43 -24.95
N ILE A 265 -5.49 19.25 -25.53
CA ILE A 265 -6.23 18.75 -26.70
C ILE A 265 -7.72 18.53 -26.41
N ARG A 266 -8.09 18.13 -25.18
CA ARG A 266 -9.50 17.96 -24.78
C ARG A 266 -10.20 19.29 -24.54
N ASN A 267 -9.51 20.28 -23.96
CA ASN A 267 -10.04 21.63 -23.85
C ASN A 267 -10.26 22.24 -25.23
N PHE A 268 -9.34 22.02 -26.18
CA PHE A 268 -9.49 22.47 -27.56
C PHE A 268 -10.71 21.84 -28.26
N ARG A 269 -10.94 20.54 -28.09
CA ARG A 269 -12.13 19.84 -28.63
C ARG A 269 -13.44 20.17 -27.92
N SER A 270 -13.39 20.67 -26.69
CA SER A 270 -14.56 21.18 -25.97
C SER A 270 -14.96 22.56 -26.48
N ILE A 271 -13.98 23.41 -26.80
CA ILE A 271 -14.20 24.75 -27.35
C ILE A 271 -14.70 24.65 -28.80
N SER A 272 -14.18 23.71 -29.60
CA SER A 272 -14.64 23.47 -30.97
C SER A 272 -16.02 22.82 -31.11
N LYS A 273 -16.70 22.50 -30.00
CA LYS A 273 -18.11 22.05 -29.97
C LYS A 273 -19.08 23.14 -29.49
N LEU A 274 -18.53 24.27 -29.05
CA LEU A 274 -19.26 25.48 -28.63
C LEU A 274 -19.20 26.58 -29.70
N LEU A 275 -18.49 26.32 -30.81
CA LEU A 275 -18.53 27.05 -32.07
C LEU A 275 -19.25 26.18 -33.10
#